data_AF-A0A832ETU6-F1
#
_entry.id   AF-A0A832ETU6-F1
#
_cell.length_a   1.000
_cell.length_b   1.000
_cell.length_c   1.000
_cell.angle_alpha   90.00
_cell.angle_beta   90.00
_cell.angle_gamma   90.00
#
_symmetry.space_group_name_H-M   'P 1'
#
loop_
_entity.id
_entity.type
_entity.pdbx_description
1 polymer ?
#
loop_
_entity_poly.entity_id
_entity_poly.type
_entity_poly.pdbx_seq_one_letter_code
_entity_poly.pdbx_strand_id
1 'polypeptide(L)'
;MPIDFARIRNCLQDFDFRRLFIEELGWSHPESRSAVAMTVGDADFHRRQIAQLAGVVVFEISAPDGRIPDARTRLAVHREIARLHHEHLLIFVDQDRTQSLWYWVKREDGKLRPRDHYYFKGQPGDLFIAKLAAMVFDLGEFDAEGNVPVVEVAARLKTALDVERVTKQFFRDYQEQHLAFLELIHGVPDEHDRRWYASVLLNRLMFIYFLQRKGFLDYKNPAARDGNQTYLQDKLAESRARGRDRYFRDFLRPLFFEGFAKPEEQRSPEARRLLGNIRYLNGGLFLPHKVEQSCPDLDVPDKAFENLFALFQRYSWNLNDTPGERDDEIRPDVLGYIFEKSINQKAFGAYYTRTEITE
;
A
#
# COMPACT_ATOMS: atom_id res chain seq x y z
N MET A 1 -4.60 11.10 -12.75
CA MET A 1 -4.28 11.27 -11.31
C MET A 1 -4.08 9.88 -10.73
N PRO A 2 -3.06 9.63 -9.89
CA PRO A 2 -2.91 8.33 -9.24
C PRO A 2 -4.09 8.06 -8.30
N ILE A 3 -4.52 6.80 -8.23
CA ILE A 3 -5.65 6.37 -7.39
C ILE A 3 -5.21 6.37 -5.92
N ASP A 4 -5.95 7.06 -5.04
CA ASP A 4 -5.71 7.10 -3.60
C ASP A 4 -6.72 6.20 -2.84
N PHE A 5 -6.25 5.04 -2.37
CA PHE A 5 -7.11 4.09 -1.66
C PHE A 5 -7.61 4.57 -0.30
N ALA A 6 -6.89 5.47 0.37
CA ALA A 6 -7.37 6.03 1.62
C ALA A 6 -8.60 6.92 1.36
N ARG A 7 -8.55 7.73 0.30
CA ARG A 7 -9.70 8.54 -0.13
C ARG A 7 -10.85 7.70 -0.67
N ILE A 8 -10.58 6.68 -1.48
CA ILE A 8 -11.61 5.71 -1.91
C ILE A 8 -12.27 5.06 -0.70
N ARG A 9 -11.49 4.61 0.28
CA ARG A 9 -12.01 4.02 1.52
C ARG A 9 -12.89 5.01 2.28
N ASN A 10 -12.45 6.26 2.42
CA ASN A 10 -13.24 7.30 3.08
C ASN A 10 -14.56 7.56 2.33
N CYS A 11 -14.52 7.70 1.00
CA CYS A 11 -15.73 7.89 0.19
C CYS A 11 -16.70 6.71 0.35
N LEU A 12 -16.21 5.46 0.42
CA LEU A 12 -17.04 4.31 0.70
C LEU A 12 -17.66 4.37 2.10
N GLN A 13 -16.87 4.66 3.15
CA GLN A 13 -17.36 4.75 4.53
C GLN A 13 -18.40 5.87 4.74
N ASP A 14 -18.22 6.97 4.00
CA ASP A 14 -19.11 8.14 4.03
C ASP A 14 -20.29 8.02 3.06
N PHE A 15 -20.32 6.96 2.25
CA PHE A 15 -21.32 6.75 1.19
C PHE A 15 -21.32 7.91 0.16
N ASP A 16 -20.18 8.58 -0.03
CA ASP A 16 -19.99 9.63 -1.02
C ASP A 16 -19.59 9.03 -2.37
N PHE A 17 -20.57 8.37 -3.02
CA PHE A 17 -20.34 7.71 -4.30
C PHE A 17 -20.04 8.69 -5.41
N ARG A 18 -20.53 9.93 -5.33
CA ARG A 18 -20.22 10.95 -6.33
C ARG A 18 -18.74 11.29 -6.32
N ARG A 19 -18.20 11.58 -5.14
CA ARG A 19 -16.77 11.83 -4.97
C ARG A 19 -15.94 10.62 -5.38
N LEU A 20 -16.34 9.43 -4.95
CA LEU A 20 -15.70 8.18 -5.33
C LEU A 20 -15.55 8.07 -6.86
N PHE A 21 -16.65 8.20 -7.61
CA PHE A 21 -16.58 8.01 -9.06
C PHE A 21 -15.86 9.14 -9.78
N ILE A 22 -16.12 10.39 -9.40
CA ILE A 22 -15.64 11.55 -10.18
C ILE A 22 -14.21 11.91 -9.80
N GLU A 23 -13.95 12.09 -8.50
CA GLU A 23 -12.65 12.59 -8.02
C GLU A 23 -11.64 11.45 -7.95
N GLU A 24 -12.04 10.28 -7.44
CA GLU A 24 -11.10 9.18 -7.19
C GLU A 24 -10.96 8.22 -8.37
N LEU A 25 -12.06 7.93 -9.09
CA LEU A 25 -12.05 7.05 -10.26
C LEU A 25 -11.95 7.78 -11.60
N GLY A 26 -12.05 9.12 -11.61
CA GLY A 26 -11.89 9.94 -12.82
C GLY A 26 -13.06 9.85 -13.80
N TRP A 27 -14.26 9.48 -13.35
CA TRP A 27 -15.46 9.49 -14.17
C TRP A 27 -15.94 10.93 -14.42
N SER A 28 -16.71 11.12 -15.48
CA SER A 28 -17.28 12.42 -15.82
C SER A 28 -18.48 12.76 -14.93
N HIS A 29 -18.72 14.07 -14.76
CA HIS A 29 -19.92 14.56 -14.12
C HIS A 29 -21.19 14.07 -14.87
N PRO A 30 -22.28 13.79 -14.15
CA PRO A 30 -23.55 13.42 -14.76
C PRO A 30 -24.17 14.61 -15.49
N GLU A 31 -25.00 14.33 -16.51
CA GLU A 31 -25.71 15.35 -17.29
C GLU A 31 -26.71 16.14 -16.43
N SER A 32 -27.32 15.46 -15.45
CA SER A 32 -28.22 16.09 -14.48
C SER A 32 -27.95 15.58 -13.07
N ARG A 33 -28.02 16.50 -12.10
CA ARG A 33 -27.80 16.22 -10.67
C ARG A 33 -29.11 16.01 -9.89
N SER A 34 -30.24 16.27 -10.54
CA SER A 34 -31.54 16.20 -9.90
C SER A 34 -31.97 14.76 -9.69
N ALA A 35 -32.58 14.47 -8.53
CA ALA A 35 -33.29 13.21 -8.35
C ALA A 35 -34.56 13.22 -9.20
N VAL A 36 -34.81 12.13 -9.90
CA VAL A 36 -35.98 11.94 -10.77
C VAL A 36 -36.80 10.80 -10.20
N ALA A 37 -38.11 11.01 -10.05
CA ALA A 37 -39.03 9.96 -9.65
C ALA A 37 -39.20 8.93 -10.79
N MET A 38 -39.32 7.66 -10.43
CA MET A 38 -39.51 6.55 -11.35
C MET A 38 -40.43 5.53 -10.69
N THR A 39 -41.59 5.30 -11.29
CA THR A 39 -42.54 4.30 -10.82
C THR A 39 -42.16 2.93 -11.34
N VAL A 40 -42.03 1.94 -10.44
CA VAL A 40 -41.71 0.55 -10.75
C VAL A 40 -42.75 -0.34 -10.08
N GLY A 41 -43.68 -0.88 -10.88
CA GLY A 41 -44.87 -1.55 -10.33
C GLY A 41 -45.77 -0.53 -9.64
N ASP A 42 -46.09 -0.78 -8.36
CA ASP A 42 -46.94 0.09 -7.54
C ASP A 42 -46.13 0.98 -6.57
N ALA A 43 -44.82 1.12 -6.79
CA ALA A 43 -43.92 1.84 -5.89
C ALA A 43 -43.13 2.93 -6.63
N ASP A 44 -42.99 4.09 -6.00
CA ASP A 44 -42.22 5.22 -6.51
C ASP A 44 -40.79 5.22 -5.96
N PHE A 45 -39.83 5.05 -6.85
CA PHE A 45 -38.41 5.13 -6.56
C PHE A 45 -37.86 6.50 -6.95
N HIS A 46 -36.77 6.90 -6.30
CA HIS A 46 -35.98 8.03 -6.75
C HIS A 46 -34.65 7.55 -7.32
N ARG A 47 -34.34 7.98 -8.53
CA ARG A 47 -33.03 7.77 -9.16
C ARG A 47 -32.27 9.07 -9.28
N ARG A 48 -30.98 9.05 -8.98
CA ARG A 48 -30.07 10.17 -9.17
C ARG A 48 -28.85 9.70 -9.94
N GLN A 49 -28.51 10.38 -11.03
CA GLN A 49 -27.29 10.10 -11.75
C GLN A 49 -26.09 10.61 -10.93
N ILE A 50 -25.10 9.74 -10.73
CA ILE A 50 -23.93 10.01 -9.89
C ILE A 50 -22.72 10.38 -10.74
N ALA A 51 -22.47 9.60 -11.79
CA ALA A 51 -21.35 9.77 -12.70
C ALA A 51 -21.63 9.07 -14.03
N GLN A 52 -20.81 9.36 -15.03
CA GLN A 52 -20.81 8.65 -16.31
C GLN A 52 -19.41 8.54 -16.89
N LEU A 53 -19.16 7.47 -17.64
CA LEU A 53 -17.91 7.29 -18.37
C LEU A 53 -18.15 6.41 -19.59
N ALA A 54 -17.82 6.91 -20.78
CA ALA A 54 -17.94 6.19 -22.06
C ALA A 54 -19.27 5.41 -22.22
N GLY A 55 -20.40 6.10 -22.01
CA GLY A 55 -21.73 5.50 -22.16
C GLY A 55 -22.22 4.69 -20.95
N VAL A 56 -21.35 4.31 -20.01
CA VAL A 56 -21.75 3.69 -18.74
C VAL A 56 -22.23 4.76 -17.77
N VAL A 57 -23.42 4.57 -17.19
CA VAL A 57 -24.02 5.53 -16.27
C VAL A 57 -24.24 4.93 -14.87
N VAL A 58 -23.81 5.64 -13.83
CA VAL A 58 -24.03 5.22 -12.43
C VAL A 58 -25.24 5.94 -11.86
N PHE A 59 -26.18 5.20 -11.30
CA PHE A 59 -27.34 5.73 -10.59
C PHE A 59 -27.32 5.33 -9.11
N GLU A 60 -27.56 6.30 -8.24
CA GLU A 60 -27.99 6.05 -6.87
C GLU A 60 -29.51 5.92 -6.85
N ILE A 61 -30.02 4.86 -6.21
CA ILE A 61 -31.44 4.53 -6.14
C ILE A 61 -31.88 4.51 -4.68
N SER A 62 -32.94 5.26 -4.37
CA SER A 62 -33.61 5.24 -3.07
C SER A 62 -35.01 4.68 -3.22
N ALA A 63 -35.35 3.71 -2.36
CA ALA A 63 -36.66 3.10 -2.29
C ALA A 63 -37.61 3.91 -1.40
N PRO A 64 -38.94 3.84 -1.63
CA PRO A 64 -39.91 4.62 -0.85
C PRO A 64 -40.00 4.20 0.61
N ASP A 65 -39.72 2.93 0.92
CA ASP A 65 -39.68 2.40 2.28
C ASP A 65 -38.33 2.59 2.98
N GLY A 66 -37.38 3.27 2.32
CA GLY A 66 -36.04 3.53 2.84
C GLY A 66 -35.14 2.29 2.92
N ARG A 67 -35.57 1.13 2.42
CA ARG A 67 -34.81 -0.13 2.51
C ARG A 67 -34.21 -0.51 1.16
N ILE A 68 -33.20 -1.38 1.20
CA ILE A 68 -32.69 -2.00 -0.03
C ILE A 68 -33.75 -3.00 -0.53
N PRO A 69 -34.29 -2.84 -1.75
CA PRO A 69 -35.36 -3.71 -2.27
C PRO A 69 -34.90 -5.15 -2.47
N ASP A 70 -35.84 -6.10 -2.56
CA ASP A 70 -35.55 -7.50 -2.86
C ASP A 70 -35.04 -7.73 -4.29
N ALA A 71 -34.54 -8.94 -4.58
CA ALA A 71 -33.94 -9.26 -5.88
C ALA A 71 -34.91 -9.08 -7.06
N ARG A 72 -36.20 -9.39 -6.86
CA ARG A 72 -37.23 -9.25 -7.90
C ARG A 72 -37.46 -7.78 -8.25
N THR A 73 -37.55 -6.93 -7.23
CA THR A 73 -37.75 -5.49 -7.38
C THR A 73 -36.51 -4.84 -7.98
N ARG A 74 -35.30 -5.20 -7.54
CA ARG A 74 -34.04 -4.71 -8.13
C ARG A 74 -33.95 -5.01 -9.63
N LEU A 75 -34.35 -6.21 -10.05
CA LEU A 75 -34.40 -6.57 -11.47
C LEU A 75 -35.43 -5.75 -12.25
N ALA A 76 -36.58 -5.41 -11.64
CA ALA A 76 -37.58 -4.55 -12.25
C ALA A 76 -37.07 -3.11 -12.43
N VAL A 77 -36.42 -2.54 -11.41
CA VAL A 77 -35.77 -1.22 -11.47
C VAL A 77 -34.72 -1.21 -12.60
N HIS A 78 -33.88 -2.24 -12.68
CA HIS A 78 -32.90 -2.39 -13.75
C HIS A 78 -33.54 -2.38 -15.14
N ARG A 79 -34.65 -3.09 -15.34
CA ARG A 79 -35.35 -3.12 -16.64
C ARG A 79 -35.87 -1.75 -17.05
N GLU A 80 -36.33 -0.94 -16.11
CA GLU A 80 -36.75 0.43 -16.40
C GLU A 80 -35.57 1.32 -16.79
N ILE A 81 -34.45 1.23 -16.07
CA ILE A 81 -33.23 1.98 -16.42
C ILE A 81 -32.63 1.51 -17.75
N ALA A 82 -32.68 0.22 -18.05
CA ALA A 82 -32.18 -0.37 -19.30
C ALA A 82 -32.90 0.15 -20.55
N ARG A 83 -34.12 0.70 -20.42
CA ARG A 83 -34.84 1.35 -21.53
C ARG A 83 -34.24 2.71 -21.90
N LEU A 84 -33.52 3.33 -20.96
CA LEU A 84 -32.97 4.68 -21.10
C LEU A 84 -31.45 4.66 -21.31
N HIS A 85 -30.75 3.73 -20.65
CA HIS A 85 -29.30 3.63 -20.66
C HIS A 85 -28.88 2.19 -20.92
N HIS A 86 -28.11 1.98 -22.00
CA HIS A 86 -27.67 0.64 -22.41
C HIS A 86 -26.81 -0.01 -21.33
N GLU A 87 -25.79 0.71 -20.87
CA GLU A 87 -24.88 0.27 -19.82
C GLU A 87 -25.06 1.13 -18.57
N HIS A 88 -25.28 0.48 -17.43
CA HIS A 88 -25.48 1.19 -16.19
C HIS A 88 -25.17 0.35 -14.95
N LEU A 89 -24.81 1.06 -13.88
CA LEU A 89 -24.62 0.53 -12.54
C LEU A 89 -25.64 1.17 -11.59
N LEU A 90 -26.33 0.36 -10.80
CA LEU A 90 -27.27 0.82 -9.79
C LEU A 90 -26.66 0.65 -8.40
N ILE A 91 -26.74 1.70 -7.58
CA ILE A 91 -26.32 1.68 -6.18
C ILE A 91 -27.56 1.96 -5.35
N PHE A 92 -28.14 0.90 -4.79
CA PHE A 92 -29.25 1.02 -3.85
C PHE A 92 -28.70 1.41 -2.49
N VAL A 93 -29.31 2.38 -1.83
CA VAL A 93 -28.85 2.88 -0.53
C VAL A 93 -30.03 2.89 0.43
N ASP A 94 -29.80 2.43 1.66
CA ASP A 94 -30.78 2.56 2.74
C ASP A 94 -30.92 4.02 3.21
N GLN A 95 -32.04 4.33 3.86
CA GLN A 95 -32.34 5.69 4.34
C GLN A 95 -31.28 6.23 5.29
N ASP A 96 -30.71 5.36 6.13
CA ASP A 96 -29.71 5.73 7.14
C ASP A 96 -28.27 5.79 6.58
N ARG A 97 -28.08 5.45 5.29
CA ARG A 97 -26.76 5.34 4.63
C ARG A 97 -25.78 4.48 5.44
N THR A 98 -26.27 3.35 5.93
CA THR A 98 -25.47 2.34 6.62
C THR A 98 -25.18 1.14 5.73
N GLN A 99 -25.95 0.96 4.65
CA GLN A 99 -25.85 -0.16 3.73
C GLN A 99 -26.07 0.28 2.29
N SER A 100 -25.24 -0.23 1.38
CA SER A 100 -25.46 -0.08 -0.05
C SER A 100 -25.38 -1.42 -0.74
N LEU A 101 -26.15 -1.56 -1.83
CA LEU A 101 -26.12 -2.70 -2.72
C LEU A 101 -25.84 -2.21 -4.13
N TRP A 102 -24.70 -2.64 -4.64
CA TRP A 102 -24.20 -2.32 -5.95
C TRP A 102 -24.64 -3.42 -6.91
N TYR A 103 -25.35 -3.03 -7.95
CA TYR A 103 -26.11 -3.94 -8.81
C TYR A 103 -25.90 -3.60 -10.28
N TRP A 104 -25.51 -4.62 -11.04
CA TRP A 104 -25.46 -4.57 -12.50
C TRP A 104 -25.88 -5.93 -13.07
N VAL A 105 -26.13 -5.98 -14.37
CA VAL A 105 -26.53 -7.22 -15.06
C VAL A 105 -25.57 -7.49 -16.19
N LYS A 106 -24.83 -8.59 -16.06
CA LYS A 106 -23.88 -9.03 -17.09
C LYS A 106 -24.63 -9.87 -18.14
N ARG A 107 -24.32 -9.69 -19.42
CA ARG A 107 -24.78 -10.56 -20.51
C ARG A 107 -23.70 -11.61 -20.77
N GLU A 108 -23.95 -12.87 -20.39
CA GLU A 108 -23.04 -14.00 -20.64
C GLU A 108 -23.81 -15.07 -21.45
N ASP A 109 -23.31 -15.44 -22.63
CA ASP A 109 -23.91 -16.44 -23.52
C ASP A 109 -25.40 -16.19 -23.85
N GLY A 110 -25.76 -14.93 -24.08
CA GLY A 110 -27.14 -14.52 -24.35
C GLY A 110 -28.09 -14.57 -23.13
N LYS A 111 -27.57 -14.90 -21.94
CA LYS A 111 -28.32 -14.90 -20.68
C LYS A 111 -27.95 -13.69 -19.82
N LEU A 112 -28.97 -13.06 -19.24
CA LEU A 112 -28.81 -11.97 -18.26
C LEU A 112 -28.51 -12.56 -16.88
N ARG A 113 -27.36 -12.20 -16.30
CA ARG A 113 -26.92 -12.62 -14.98
C ARG A 113 -26.77 -11.40 -14.06
N PRO A 114 -27.72 -11.18 -13.14
CA PRO A 114 -27.59 -10.17 -12.11
C PRO A 114 -26.38 -10.42 -11.21
N ARG A 115 -25.70 -9.33 -10.83
CA ARG A 115 -24.64 -9.33 -9.83
C ARG A 115 -25.01 -8.33 -8.74
N ASP A 116 -24.94 -8.75 -7.49
CA ASP A 116 -25.17 -7.89 -6.33
C ASP A 116 -24.01 -7.95 -5.34
N HIS A 117 -23.57 -6.77 -4.91
CA HIS A 117 -22.52 -6.60 -3.93
C HIS A 117 -22.96 -5.65 -2.83
N TYR A 118 -23.07 -6.19 -1.63
CA TYR A 118 -23.32 -5.41 -0.43
C TYR A 118 -22.05 -4.74 0.07
N TYR A 119 -22.21 -3.52 0.55
CA TYR A 119 -21.24 -2.80 1.35
C TYR A 119 -21.92 -2.27 2.60
N PHE A 120 -21.31 -2.54 3.75
CA PHE A 120 -21.79 -2.10 5.06
C PHE A 120 -20.82 -1.06 5.63
N LYS A 121 -21.38 -0.01 6.24
CA LYS A 121 -20.59 0.97 6.97
C LYS A 121 -19.75 0.30 8.05
N GLY A 122 -18.47 0.63 8.14
CA GLY A 122 -17.51 0.01 9.04
C GLY A 122 -16.86 -1.28 8.53
N GLN A 123 -17.27 -1.81 7.38
CA GLN A 123 -16.61 -2.97 6.78
C GLN A 123 -15.18 -2.61 6.32
N PRO A 124 -14.19 -3.51 6.48
CA PRO A 124 -12.86 -3.34 5.89
C PRO A 124 -12.97 -3.09 4.37
N GLY A 125 -12.58 -1.90 3.92
CA GLY A 125 -12.80 -1.44 2.55
C GLY A 125 -12.04 -2.23 1.47
N ASP A 126 -10.93 -2.87 1.83
CA ASP A 126 -10.00 -3.52 0.89
C ASP A 126 -10.69 -4.58 0.00
N LEU A 127 -11.51 -5.45 0.60
CA LEU A 127 -12.23 -6.50 -0.12
C LEU A 127 -13.29 -5.92 -1.07
N PHE A 128 -13.88 -4.79 -0.71
CA PHE A 128 -14.89 -4.13 -1.53
C PHE A 128 -14.25 -3.35 -2.67
N ILE A 129 -13.09 -2.72 -2.43
CA ILE A 129 -12.30 -2.04 -3.46
C ILE A 129 -11.84 -3.05 -4.53
N ALA A 130 -11.45 -4.27 -4.16
CA ALA A 130 -11.16 -5.33 -5.11
C ALA A 130 -12.35 -5.68 -6.01
N LYS A 131 -13.56 -5.75 -5.42
CA LYS A 131 -14.80 -5.97 -6.18
C LYS A 131 -15.18 -4.78 -7.04
N LEU A 132 -14.94 -3.56 -6.56
CA LEU A 132 -15.14 -2.33 -7.32
C LEU A 132 -14.27 -2.32 -8.59
N ALA A 133 -13.01 -2.72 -8.48
CA ALA A 133 -12.13 -2.86 -9.64
C ALA A 133 -12.61 -3.90 -10.64
N ALA A 134 -12.99 -5.10 -10.17
CA ALA A 134 -13.54 -6.14 -11.03
C ALA A 134 -14.86 -5.69 -11.71
N MET A 135 -15.70 -4.95 -10.99
CA MET A 135 -16.94 -4.39 -11.51
C MET A 135 -16.70 -3.31 -12.57
N VAL A 136 -15.75 -2.39 -12.35
CA VAL A 136 -15.39 -1.36 -13.34
C VAL A 136 -14.75 -2.01 -14.58
N PHE A 137 -13.98 -3.08 -14.40
CA PHE A 137 -13.42 -3.87 -15.48
C PHE A 137 -14.51 -4.58 -16.29
N ASP A 138 -15.41 -5.30 -15.61
CA ASP A 138 -16.57 -5.93 -16.25
C ASP A 138 -17.36 -4.91 -17.06
N LEU A 139 -17.67 -3.73 -16.50
CA LEU A 139 -18.39 -2.66 -17.20
C LEU A 139 -17.62 -2.09 -18.42
N GLY A 140 -16.29 -2.20 -18.45
CA GLY A 140 -15.43 -1.73 -19.54
C GLY A 140 -15.22 -2.74 -20.68
N GLU A 141 -15.40 -4.03 -20.43
CA GLU A 141 -15.28 -5.08 -21.47
C GLU A 141 -16.45 -5.08 -22.47
N PHE A 142 -17.57 -4.42 -22.16
CA PHE A 142 -18.82 -4.49 -22.94
C PHE A 142 -18.95 -3.49 -24.08
N ASP A 143 -17.87 -2.79 -24.35
CA ASP A 143 -17.81 -1.79 -25.38
C ASP A 143 -17.35 -2.37 -26.71
N ALA A 144 -18.29 -2.55 -27.65
CA ALA A 144 -18.00 -2.95 -29.03
C ALA A 144 -17.32 -1.85 -29.89
N GLU A 145 -17.22 -0.63 -29.36
CA GLU A 145 -16.64 0.58 -29.97
C GLU A 145 -15.21 0.88 -29.44
N GLY A 146 -14.76 0.18 -28.38
CA GLY A 146 -13.39 0.24 -27.87
C GLY A 146 -13.03 1.54 -27.14
N ASN A 147 -13.92 2.12 -26.33
CA ASN A 147 -13.65 3.31 -25.54
C ASN A 147 -12.59 3.02 -24.46
N VAL A 148 -11.36 3.37 -24.82
CA VAL A 148 -10.14 3.41 -24.02
C VAL A 148 -10.32 3.88 -22.56
N PRO A 149 -11.18 4.87 -22.22
CA PRO A 149 -11.24 5.42 -20.85
C PRO A 149 -11.68 4.45 -19.76
N VAL A 150 -12.63 3.52 -19.99
CA VAL A 150 -13.14 2.62 -18.92
C VAL A 150 -12.13 1.51 -18.62
N VAL A 151 -11.56 0.94 -19.69
CA VAL A 151 -10.49 -0.07 -19.59
C VAL A 151 -9.27 0.52 -18.87
N GLU A 152 -8.94 1.79 -19.12
CA GLU A 152 -7.85 2.47 -18.43
C GLU A 152 -8.12 2.67 -16.93
N VAL A 153 -9.35 3.06 -16.54
CA VAL A 153 -9.72 3.16 -15.11
C VAL A 153 -9.67 1.79 -14.43
N ALA A 154 -10.15 0.74 -15.11
CA ALA A 154 -10.10 -0.62 -14.60
C ALA A 154 -8.67 -1.15 -14.45
N ALA A 155 -7.81 -0.89 -15.44
CA ALA A 155 -6.39 -1.23 -15.39
C ALA A 155 -5.69 -0.52 -14.24
N ARG A 156 -5.94 0.79 -14.06
CA ARG A 156 -5.40 1.58 -12.94
C ARG A 156 -5.83 1.01 -11.58
N LEU A 157 -7.10 0.62 -11.43
CA LEU A 157 -7.60 -0.03 -10.22
C LEU A 157 -6.95 -1.38 -9.96
N LYS A 158 -6.77 -2.20 -11.01
CA LYS A 158 -6.11 -3.51 -10.93
C LYS A 158 -4.65 -3.40 -10.52
N THR A 159 -3.87 -2.55 -11.20
CA THR A 159 -2.46 -2.29 -10.85
C THR A 159 -2.33 -1.82 -9.40
N ALA A 160 -3.21 -0.92 -8.97
CA ALA A 160 -3.17 -0.39 -7.61
C ALA A 160 -3.55 -1.47 -6.56
N LEU A 161 -4.44 -2.42 -6.87
CA LEU A 161 -4.78 -3.55 -6.00
C LEU A 161 -3.70 -4.62 -5.94
N ASP A 162 -3.00 -4.87 -7.04
CA ASP A 162 -1.86 -5.78 -7.05
C ASP A 162 -0.74 -5.28 -6.11
N VAL A 163 -0.51 -3.97 -6.05
CA VAL A 163 0.41 -3.35 -5.06
C VAL A 163 -0.03 -3.60 -3.61
N GLU A 164 -1.33 -3.63 -3.32
CA GLU A 164 -1.84 -3.96 -1.98
C GLU A 164 -1.62 -5.45 -1.61
N ARG A 165 -1.79 -6.35 -2.60
CA ARG A 165 -1.49 -7.78 -2.43
C ARG A 165 -0.01 -8.02 -2.17
N VAL A 166 0.87 -7.32 -2.88
CA VAL A 166 2.33 -7.33 -2.68
C VAL A 166 2.68 -6.87 -1.28
N THR A 167 2.07 -5.78 -0.83
CA THR A 167 2.25 -5.26 0.52
C THR A 167 1.89 -6.31 1.56
N LYS A 168 0.72 -6.97 1.42
CA LYS A 168 0.29 -8.06 2.32
C LYS A 168 1.22 -9.28 2.27
N GLN A 169 1.76 -9.63 1.10
CA GLN A 169 2.74 -10.71 0.97
C GLN A 169 4.07 -10.33 1.64
N PHE A 170 4.58 -9.12 1.41
CA PHE A 170 5.78 -8.61 2.07
C PHE A 170 5.66 -8.67 3.58
N PHE A 171 4.52 -8.28 4.16
CA PHE A 171 4.30 -8.42 5.59
C PHE A 171 4.41 -9.85 6.07
N ARG A 172 3.86 -10.83 5.35
CA ARG A 172 3.99 -12.24 5.72
C ARG A 172 5.44 -12.71 5.66
N ASP A 173 6.10 -12.51 4.52
CA ASP A 173 7.48 -12.94 4.34
C ASP A 173 8.43 -12.21 5.33
N TYR A 174 8.14 -10.94 5.66
CA TYR A 174 8.88 -10.18 6.68
C TYR A 174 8.69 -10.76 8.09
N GLN A 175 7.48 -11.17 8.46
CA GLN A 175 7.23 -11.81 9.76
C GLN A 175 7.93 -13.16 9.88
N GLU A 176 7.89 -13.97 8.82
CA GLU A 176 8.61 -15.25 8.76
C GLU A 176 10.12 -15.02 8.89
N GLN A 177 10.65 -14.04 8.14
CA GLN A 177 12.06 -13.68 8.21
C GLN A 177 12.44 -13.06 9.57
N HIS A 178 11.53 -12.34 10.24
CA HIS A 178 11.75 -11.82 11.59
C HIS A 178 11.99 -12.95 12.59
N LEU A 179 11.16 -14.00 12.55
CA LEU A 179 11.31 -15.19 13.40
C LEU A 179 12.63 -15.92 13.12
N ALA A 180 12.97 -16.14 11.85
CA ALA A 180 14.23 -16.78 11.48
C ALA A 180 15.46 -15.93 11.89
N PHE A 181 15.35 -14.61 11.76
CA PHE A 181 16.41 -13.68 12.15
C PHE A 181 16.62 -13.67 13.67
N LEU A 182 15.53 -13.73 14.45
CA LEU A 182 15.56 -13.79 15.91
C LEU A 182 16.37 -14.99 16.44
N GLU A 183 16.22 -16.16 15.82
CA GLU A 183 16.94 -17.37 16.21
C GLU A 183 18.46 -17.28 16.00
N LEU A 184 18.88 -16.40 15.07
CA LEU A 184 20.29 -16.18 14.72
C LEU A 184 20.96 -15.09 15.57
N ILE A 185 20.23 -14.43 16.49
CA ILE A 185 20.83 -13.47 17.42
C ILE A 185 21.38 -14.20 18.64
N HIS A 186 22.68 -14.07 18.87
CA HIS A 186 23.39 -14.69 19.97
C HIS A 186 23.89 -13.64 20.98
N GLY A 187 24.22 -14.08 22.20
CA GLY A 187 24.78 -13.20 23.23
C GLY A 187 23.78 -12.31 23.97
N VAL A 188 22.46 -12.49 23.75
CA VAL A 188 21.39 -11.80 24.48
C VAL A 188 20.64 -12.80 25.36
N PRO A 189 20.84 -12.80 26.69
CA PRO A 189 20.26 -13.81 27.59
C PRO A 189 18.73 -13.69 27.72
N ASP A 190 18.22 -12.46 27.78
CA ASP A 190 16.79 -12.20 27.94
C ASP A 190 16.07 -12.27 26.59
N GLU A 191 15.04 -13.12 26.52
CA GLU A 191 14.32 -13.38 25.28
C GLU A 191 13.51 -12.15 24.81
N HIS A 192 13.02 -11.34 25.74
CA HIS A 192 12.27 -10.12 25.41
C HIS A 192 13.20 -9.07 24.78
N ASP A 193 14.36 -8.83 25.40
CA ASP A 193 15.41 -7.96 24.88
C ASP A 193 15.91 -8.45 23.53
N ARG A 194 16.06 -9.77 23.33
CA ARG A 194 16.45 -10.35 22.04
C ARG A 194 15.41 -10.10 20.95
N ARG A 195 14.13 -10.33 21.25
CA ARG A 195 12.99 -10.05 20.33
C ARG A 195 12.92 -8.57 19.97
N TRP A 196 13.08 -7.71 20.96
CA TRP A 196 13.08 -6.27 20.75
C TRP A 196 14.25 -5.84 19.88
N TYR A 197 15.45 -6.34 20.17
CA TYR A 197 16.64 -6.03 19.41
C TYR A 197 16.56 -6.53 17.96
N ALA A 198 15.97 -7.72 17.72
CA ALA A 198 15.70 -8.21 16.36
C ALA A 198 14.88 -7.19 15.55
N SER A 199 13.80 -6.67 16.13
CA SER A 199 12.97 -5.64 15.48
C SER A 199 13.75 -4.36 15.20
N VAL A 200 14.58 -3.91 16.15
CA VAL A 200 15.44 -2.72 15.97
C VAL A 200 16.43 -2.92 14.82
N LEU A 201 17.12 -4.07 14.79
CA LEU A 201 18.14 -4.35 13.78
C LEU A 201 17.52 -4.53 12.39
N LEU A 202 16.38 -5.22 12.28
CA LEU A 202 15.66 -5.37 11.02
C LEU A 202 15.17 -4.02 10.47
N ASN A 203 14.64 -3.16 11.34
CA ASN A 203 14.22 -1.81 10.95
C ASN A 203 15.38 -0.96 10.45
N ARG A 204 16.54 -1.02 11.11
CA ARG A 204 17.78 -0.36 10.64
C ARG A 204 18.17 -0.86 9.26
N LEU A 205 18.23 -2.17 9.06
CA LEU A 205 18.65 -2.77 7.79
C LEU A 205 17.67 -2.46 6.67
N MET A 206 16.36 -2.46 6.96
CA MET A 206 15.32 -2.08 6.02
C MET A 206 15.48 -0.62 5.56
N PHE A 207 15.74 0.29 6.52
CA PHE A 207 15.98 1.70 6.21
C PHE A 207 17.24 1.88 5.36
N ILE A 208 18.33 1.17 5.68
CA ILE A 208 19.57 1.28 4.92
C ILE A 208 19.42 0.68 3.53
N TYR A 209 18.72 -0.45 3.41
CA TYR A 209 18.38 -1.04 2.12
C TYR A 209 17.54 -0.07 1.29
N PHE A 210 16.62 0.67 1.90
CA PHE A 210 15.90 1.71 1.20
C PHE A 210 16.83 2.83 0.69
N LEU A 211 17.78 3.31 1.51
CA LEU A 211 18.77 4.31 1.08
C LEU A 211 19.65 3.83 -0.06
N GLN A 212 20.13 2.59 0.01
CA GLN A 212 21.01 2.04 -1.04
C GLN A 212 20.27 1.99 -2.37
N ARG A 213 19.00 1.54 -2.38
CA ARG A 213 18.19 1.45 -3.61
C ARG A 213 17.95 2.81 -4.27
N LYS A 214 18.15 3.91 -3.53
CA LYS A 214 18.10 5.28 -4.05
C LYS A 214 19.45 5.89 -4.41
N GLY A 215 20.53 5.12 -4.27
CA GLY A 215 21.88 5.60 -4.56
C GLY A 215 22.38 6.62 -3.55
N PHE A 216 21.91 6.57 -2.30
CA PHE A 216 22.39 7.46 -1.23
C PHE A 216 23.58 6.90 -0.44
N LEU A 217 24.03 5.69 -0.75
CA LEU A 217 25.16 5.04 -0.08
C LEU A 217 26.32 4.90 -1.06
N ASP A 218 27.53 5.23 -0.60
CA ASP A 218 28.76 5.18 -1.39
C ASP A 218 28.65 5.93 -2.73
N TYR A 219 28.14 7.16 -2.66
CA TYR A 219 27.97 8.05 -3.82
C TYR A 219 29.26 8.77 -4.21
N LYS A 220 29.35 9.26 -5.44
CA LYS A 220 30.49 10.10 -5.86
C LYS A 220 30.17 11.58 -5.72
N ASN A 221 28.91 11.95 -5.95
CA ASN A 221 28.43 13.31 -5.80
C ASN A 221 27.20 13.33 -4.88
N PRO A 222 27.21 14.07 -3.75
CA PRO A 222 26.07 14.14 -2.84
C PRO A 222 24.77 14.59 -3.50
N ALA A 223 24.84 15.41 -4.55
CA ALA A 223 23.68 15.90 -5.28
C ALA A 223 23.17 14.92 -6.36
N ALA A 224 23.99 13.94 -6.75
CA ALA A 224 23.60 12.89 -7.68
C ALA A 224 23.06 11.68 -6.92
N ARG A 225 22.13 10.95 -7.54
CA ARG A 225 21.65 9.64 -7.04
C ARG A 225 22.49 8.51 -7.66
N ASP A 226 23.82 8.63 -7.58
CA ASP A 226 24.79 7.77 -8.26
C ASP A 226 25.47 6.74 -7.34
N GLY A 227 25.02 6.63 -6.09
CA GLY A 227 25.56 5.68 -5.13
C GLY A 227 25.22 4.22 -5.42
N ASN A 228 25.89 3.34 -4.67
CA ASN A 228 25.82 1.90 -4.80
C ASN A 228 24.43 1.34 -4.39
N GLN A 229 23.73 0.74 -5.36
CA GLN A 229 22.41 0.12 -5.18
C GLN A 229 22.44 -1.30 -4.58
N THR A 230 23.63 -1.88 -4.44
CA THR A 230 23.92 -3.19 -3.84
C THR A 230 24.86 -3.07 -2.62
N TYR A 231 24.98 -1.88 -2.05
CA TYR A 231 25.93 -1.53 -1.00
C TYR A 231 26.02 -2.54 0.15
N LEU A 232 24.88 -2.93 0.76
CA LEU A 232 24.89 -3.88 1.87
C LEU A 232 25.43 -5.25 1.44
N GLN A 233 25.03 -5.73 0.26
CA GLN A 233 25.48 -7.01 -0.30
C GLN A 233 26.96 -7.00 -0.65
N ASP A 234 27.45 -5.92 -1.26
CA ASP A 234 28.85 -5.78 -1.64
C ASP A 234 29.73 -5.74 -0.38
N LYS A 235 29.29 -5.01 0.65
CA LYS A 235 30.00 -4.97 1.94
C LYS A 235 29.94 -6.29 2.69
N LEU A 236 28.88 -7.08 2.51
CA LEU A 236 28.80 -8.44 3.05
C LEU A 236 29.81 -9.36 2.36
N ALA A 237 29.92 -9.29 1.04
CA ALA A 237 30.92 -10.03 0.28
C ALA A 237 32.35 -9.63 0.65
N GLU A 238 32.64 -8.32 0.76
CA GLU A 238 33.93 -7.80 1.25
C GLU A 238 34.25 -8.31 2.67
N SER A 239 33.26 -8.33 3.56
CA SER A 239 33.46 -8.78 4.95
C SER A 239 33.83 -10.26 5.02
N ARG A 240 33.22 -11.11 4.21
CA ARG A 240 33.54 -12.55 4.14
C ARG A 240 34.98 -12.81 3.73
N ALA A 241 35.51 -11.99 2.83
CA ALA A 241 36.91 -12.08 2.43
C ALA A 241 37.86 -11.79 3.60
N ARG A 242 37.40 -11.08 4.65
CA ARG A 242 38.17 -10.79 5.88
C ARG A 242 37.95 -11.79 7.02
N GLY A 243 37.00 -12.72 6.86
CA GLY A 243 36.68 -13.75 7.84
C GLY A 243 35.18 -14.01 7.95
N ARG A 244 34.84 -15.18 8.46
CA ARG A 244 33.47 -15.65 8.63
C ARG A 244 32.76 -14.94 9.79
N ASP A 245 31.48 -14.61 9.60
CA ASP A 245 30.59 -14.07 10.66
C ASP A 245 31.11 -12.76 11.27
N ARG A 246 31.77 -11.93 10.43
CA ARG A 246 32.35 -10.64 10.85
C ARG A 246 31.50 -9.44 10.42
N TYR A 247 30.50 -9.64 9.56
CA TYR A 247 29.78 -8.53 8.93
C TYR A 247 29.06 -7.64 9.94
N PHE A 248 28.43 -8.24 10.94
CA PHE A 248 27.74 -7.49 11.98
C PHE A 248 28.70 -6.61 12.79
N ARG A 249 29.75 -7.23 13.34
CA ARG A 249 30.69 -6.58 14.25
C ARG A 249 31.58 -5.55 13.54
N ASP A 250 32.11 -5.91 12.38
CA ASP A 250 33.19 -5.15 11.75
C ASP A 250 32.69 -4.19 10.69
N PHE A 251 31.44 -4.30 10.26
CA PHE A 251 30.85 -3.40 9.26
C PHE A 251 29.55 -2.75 9.74
N LEU A 252 28.53 -3.52 10.13
CA LEU A 252 27.22 -2.93 10.48
C LEU A 252 27.30 -2.04 11.73
N ARG A 253 28.03 -2.43 12.77
CA ARG A 253 28.22 -1.58 13.96
C ARG A 253 28.91 -0.24 13.61
N PRO A 254 30.06 -0.21 12.90
CA PRO A 254 30.61 1.04 12.39
C PRO A 254 29.63 1.83 11.51
N LEU A 255 28.89 1.16 10.62
CA LEU A 255 27.92 1.81 9.76
C LEU A 255 26.84 2.55 10.57
N PHE A 256 26.32 1.94 11.64
CA PHE A 256 25.31 2.56 12.49
C PHE A 256 25.91 3.70 13.32
N PHE A 257 26.97 3.43 14.08
CA PHE A 257 27.43 4.33 15.15
C PHE A 257 28.47 5.35 14.71
N GLU A 258 29.24 5.07 13.67
CA GLU A 258 30.16 6.04 13.06
C GLU A 258 29.53 6.67 11.81
N GLY A 259 28.91 5.86 10.96
CA GLY A 259 28.33 6.33 9.70
C GLY A 259 27.12 7.23 9.89
N PHE A 260 26.01 6.65 10.32
CA PHE A 260 24.72 7.36 10.38
C PHE A 260 24.51 8.18 11.66
N ALA A 261 25.21 7.85 12.74
CA ALA A 261 25.09 8.54 14.02
C ALA A 261 26.12 9.66 14.26
N LYS A 262 27.11 9.86 13.37
CA LYS A 262 28.07 10.98 13.48
C LYS A 262 28.20 11.78 12.17
N PRO A 263 28.37 13.12 12.26
CA PRO A 263 28.82 13.93 11.14
C PRO A 263 30.15 13.43 10.57
N GLU A 264 30.37 13.63 9.27
CA GLU A 264 31.54 13.09 8.57
C GLU A 264 32.87 13.53 9.21
N GLU A 265 32.92 14.78 9.66
CA GLU A 265 34.08 15.41 10.31
C GLU A 265 34.47 14.71 11.61
N GLN A 266 33.52 14.05 12.28
CA GLN A 266 33.70 13.35 13.54
C GLN A 266 33.96 11.84 13.39
N ARG A 267 33.89 11.31 12.16
CA ARG A 267 34.17 9.90 11.86
C ARG A 267 35.66 9.63 11.93
N SER A 268 36.04 8.47 12.48
CA SER A 268 37.42 7.98 12.41
C SER A 268 37.90 7.78 10.96
N PRO A 269 39.20 7.94 10.67
CA PRO A 269 39.76 7.67 9.33
C PRO A 269 39.44 6.25 8.84
N GLU A 270 39.46 5.27 9.74
CA GLU A 270 39.13 3.87 9.48
C GLU A 270 37.67 3.73 9.06
N ALA A 271 36.74 4.38 9.78
CA ALA A 271 35.33 4.36 9.42
C ALA A 271 35.06 5.04 8.07
N ARG A 272 35.70 6.19 7.78
CA ARG A 272 35.54 6.85 6.47
C ARG A 272 35.97 5.93 5.31
N ARG A 273 37.09 5.23 5.46
CA ARG A 273 37.59 4.28 4.45
C ARG A 273 36.69 3.05 4.32
N LEU A 274 36.20 2.52 5.45
CA LEU A 274 35.36 1.33 5.47
C LEU A 274 33.98 1.57 4.84
N LEU A 275 33.37 2.72 5.17
CA LEU A 275 31.98 3.02 4.84
C LEU A 275 31.82 3.71 3.48
N GLY A 276 32.85 4.42 3.02
CA GLY A 276 32.75 5.26 1.82
C GLY A 276 31.89 6.50 2.07
N ASN A 277 31.34 7.06 1.00
CA ASN A 277 30.60 8.31 1.06
C ASN A 277 29.14 8.06 1.48
N ILE A 278 28.81 8.38 2.73
CA ILE A 278 27.46 8.25 3.28
C ILE A 278 27.05 9.48 4.07
N ARG A 279 25.76 9.83 4.03
CA ARG A 279 25.21 10.97 4.77
C ARG A 279 24.99 10.65 6.24
N TYR A 280 25.16 11.65 7.08
CA TYR A 280 24.75 11.63 8.48
C TYR A 280 23.22 11.78 8.60
N LEU A 281 22.60 11.08 9.54
CA LEU A 281 21.13 11.01 9.69
C LEU A 281 20.64 11.36 11.09
N ASN A 282 21.38 12.19 11.84
CA ASN A 282 20.99 12.65 13.17
C ASN A 282 20.73 11.53 14.20
N GLY A 283 21.24 10.32 13.94
CA GLY A 283 21.36 9.26 14.92
C GLY A 283 20.07 8.57 15.36
N GLY A 284 18.86 9.14 15.29
CA GLY A 284 17.66 8.60 15.95
C GLY A 284 17.49 7.06 15.90
N LEU A 285 17.35 6.49 14.69
CA LEU A 285 17.23 5.04 14.49
C LEU A 285 18.55 4.27 14.75
N PHE A 286 19.70 4.93 14.61
CA PHE A 286 21.04 4.35 14.61
C PHE A 286 21.84 4.58 15.90
N LEU A 287 21.25 5.20 16.93
CA LEU A 287 21.87 5.36 18.25
C LEU A 287 22.05 4.00 18.94
N PRO A 288 23.09 3.80 19.76
CA PRO A 288 23.29 2.54 20.47
C PRO A 288 22.07 2.11 21.28
N HIS A 289 21.53 0.93 20.99
CA HIS A 289 20.42 0.33 21.71
C HIS A 289 20.89 -0.20 23.08
N LYS A 290 19.99 -0.29 24.06
CA LYS A 290 20.30 -0.81 25.40
C LYS A 290 21.00 -2.18 25.34
N VAL A 291 20.48 -3.08 24.51
CA VAL A 291 21.04 -4.42 24.29
C VAL A 291 22.47 -4.37 23.73
N GLU A 292 22.76 -3.45 22.81
CA GLU A 292 24.12 -3.28 22.25
C GLU A 292 25.12 -2.73 23.27
N GLN A 293 24.63 -2.08 24.33
CA GLN A 293 25.44 -1.56 25.43
C GLN A 293 25.61 -2.59 26.56
N SER A 294 24.56 -3.38 26.85
CA SER A 294 24.55 -4.32 27.98
C SER A 294 25.04 -5.72 27.62
N CYS A 295 25.01 -6.11 26.35
CA CYS A 295 25.37 -7.45 25.87
C CYS A 295 26.65 -7.38 25.01
N PRO A 296 27.86 -7.48 25.60
CA PRO A 296 29.12 -7.39 24.86
C PRO A 296 29.34 -8.58 23.91
N ASP A 297 28.77 -9.73 24.24
CA ASP A 297 28.83 -10.96 23.44
C ASP A 297 27.76 -11.01 22.34
N LEU A 298 26.97 -9.94 22.17
CA LEU A 298 25.97 -9.83 21.11
C LEU A 298 26.63 -10.04 19.74
N ASP A 299 26.15 -11.05 19.01
CA ASP A 299 26.62 -11.33 17.66
C ASP A 299 25.50 -11.88 16.77
N VAL A 300 25.65 -11.69 15.47
CA VAL A 300 24.71 -12.14 14.45
C VAL A 300 25.50 -12.69 13.27
N PRO A 301 25.33 -13.97 12.88
CA PRO A 301 26.10 -14.59 11.81
C PRO A 301 25.74 -14.02 10.44
N ASP A 302 26.67 -14.12 9.49
CA ASP A 302 26.53 -13.59 8.12
C ASP A 302 25.28 -14.16 7.43
N LYS A 303 24.88 -15.39 7.78
CA LYS A 303 23.71 -16.09 7.25
C LYS A 303 22.39 -15.34 7.50
N ALA A 304 22.27 -14.65 8.63
CA ALA A 304 21.07 -13.88 8.96
C ALA A 304 20.85 -12.75 7.94
N PHE A 305 21.94 -12.10 7.54
CA PHE A 305 21.92 -11.02 6.56
C PHE A 305 21.75 -11.52 5.13
N GLU A 306 22.29 -12.69 4.77
CA GLU A 306 21.99 -13.32 3.48
C GLU A 306 20.50 -13.53 3.27
N ASN A 307 19.85 -14.18 4.25
CA ASN A 307 18.44 -14.51 4.16
C ASN A 307 17.59 -13.23 4.06
N LEU A 308 17.95 -12.21 4.85
CA LEU A 308 17.26 -10.92 4.82
C LEU A 308 17.44 -10.18 3.50
N PHE A 309 18.67 -10.11 2.97
CA PHE A 309 18.91 -9.41 1.70
C PHE A 309 18.35 -10.16 0.51
N ALA A 310 18.28 -11.50 0.56
CA ALA A 310 17.57 -12.30 -0.43
C ALA A 310 16.07 -11.98 -0.41
N LEU A 311 15.47 -11.82 0.77
CA LEU A 311 14.09 -11.34 0.90
C LEU A 311 13.94 -9.94 0.30
N PHE A 312 14.76 -8.98 0.69
CA PHE A 312 14.65 -7.59 0.22
C PHE A 312 14.84 -7.45 -1.30
N GLN A 313 15.63 -8.33 -1.93
CA GLN A 313 15.82 -8.34 -3.39
C GLN A 313 14.59 -8.83 -4.16
N ARG A 314 13.69 -9.58 -3.52
CA ARG A 314 12.45 -10.07 -4.16
C ARG A 314 11.40 -8.99 -4.36
N TYR A 315 11.65 -7.78 -3.85
CA TYR A 315 10.72 -6.65 -3.94
C TYR A 315 11.41 -5.43 -4.56
N SER A 316 10.64 -4.65 -5.29
CA SER A 316 11.00 -3.34 -5.81
C SER A 316 10.84 -2.29 -4.72
N TRP A 317 11.81 -1.39 -4.55
CA TRP A 317 11.79 -0.37 -3.49
C TRP A 317 11.63 1.01 -4.13
N ASN A 318 10.39 1.48 -4.19
CA ASN A 318 10.06 2.75 -4.80
C ASN A 318 9.47 3.74 -3.79
N LEU A 319 9.56 5.01 -4.15
CA LEU A 319 9.37 6.16 -3.27
C LEU A 319 8.39 7.16 -3.85
N ASN A 320 7.81 6.83 -4.99
CA ASN A 320 6.84 7.68 -5.64
C ASN A 320 5.47 7.16 -5.25
N ASP A 321 4.56 8.06 -4.89
CA ASP A 321 3.13 7.75 -4.78
C ASP A 321 2.50 7.50 -6.18
N THR A 322 3.30 7.64 -7.24
CA THR A 322 2.95 7.30 -8.62
C THR A 322 3.16 5.81 -8.84
N PRO A 323 2.15 5.06 -9.35
CA PRO A 323 2.30 3.65 -9.65
C PRO A 323 3.51 3.42 -10.57
N GLY A 324 4.49 2.64 -10.13
CA GLY A 324 5.50 2.08 -11.01
C GLY A 324 4.89 0.93 -11.82
N GLU A 325 5.50 0.62 -12.97
CA GLU A 325 5.06 -0.46 -13.86
C GLU A 325 5.34 -1.88 -13.31
N ARG A 326 5.81 -2.02 -12.05
CA ARG A 326 6.28 -3.32 -11.51
C ARG A 326 5.42 -3.79 -10.34
N ASP A 327 4.94 -5.03 -10.47
CA ASP A 327 4.03 -5.73 -9.56
C ASP A 327 4.66 -6.17 -8.23
N ASP A 328 5.78 -5.60 -7.78
CA ASP A 328 6.51 -6.01 -6.56
C ASP A 328 6.96 -4.82 -5.68
N GLU A 329 6.25 -3.69 -5.77
CA GLU A 329 6.66 -2.39 -5.22
C GLU A 329 6.36 -2.17 -3.71
N ILE A 330 7.39 -1.90 -2.91
CA ILE A 330 7.35 -1.43 -1.51
C ILE A 330 7.45 0.08 -1.49
N ARG A 331 6.46 0.71 -0.84
CA ARG A 331 6.30 2.16 -0.74
C ARG A 331 6.68 2.71 0.64
N PRO A 332 6.92 4.03 0.77
CA PRO A 332 7.28 4.66 2.05
C PRO A 332 6.20 4.56 3.14
N ASP A 333 4.91 4.48 2.76
CA ASP A 333 3.79 4.30 3.68
C ASP A 333 3.80 2.91 4.34
N VAL A 334 4.20 1.88 3.59
CA VAL A 334 4.42 0.52 4.11
C VAL A 334 5.55 0.53 5.14
N LEU A 335 6.63 1.26 4.86
CA LEU A 335 7.72 1.46 5.82
C LEU A 335 7.23 2.17 7.08
N GLY A 336 6.48 3.27 6.94
CA GLY A 336 5.90 4.01 8.06
C GLY A 336 5.03 3.12 8.95
N TYR A 337 4.18 2.28 8.37
CA TYR A 337 3.35 1.32 9.12
C TYR A 337 4.18 0.24 9.82
N ILE A 338 5.24 -0.28 9.17
CA ILE A 338 6.14 -1.26 9.79
C ILE A 338 6.89 -0.62 10.96
N PHE A 339 7.41 0.59 10.80
CA PHE A 339 8.05 1.35 11.86
C PHE A 339 7.08 1.58 13.02
N GLU A 340 5.88 2.06 12.74
CA GLU A 340 4.85 2.31 13.75
C GLU A 340 4.49 1.04 14.52
N LYS A 341 4.22 -0.09 13.83
CA LYS A 341 3.88 -1.35 14.49
C LYS A 341 5.04 -2.01 15.23
N SER A 342 6.27 -1.81 14.78
CA SER A 342 7.45 -2.40 15.41
C SER A 342 7.96 -1.57 16.60
N ILE A 343 7.68 -0.27 16.62
CA ILE A 343 8.13 0.68 17.66
C ILE A 343 7.04 0.94 18.72
N ASN A 344 5.74 0.82 18.39
CA ASN A 344 4.63 1.06 19.34
C ASN A 344 4.50 0.03 20.49
N GLN A 345 5.49 -0.82 20.72
CA GLN A 345 5.68 -1.43 22.03
C GLN A 345 6.49 -0.48 22.94
N LYS A 346 5.82 0.61 23.34
CA LYS A 346 6.03 1.45 24.54
C LYS A 346 7.28 2.32 24.75
N ALA A 347 8.27 2.41 23.87
CA ALA A 347 9.33 3.40 24.08
C ALA A 347 10.04 3.76 22.77
N PHE A 348 9.62 4.83 22.11
CA PHE A 348 10.44 5.81 21.36
C PHE A 348 9.46 6.67 20.55
N GLY A 349 9.31 7.94 20.94
CA GLY A 349 8.40 8.90 20.32
C GLY A 349 8.86 9.36 18.93
N ALA A 350 8.82 8.48 17.94
CA ALA A 350 8.97 8.82 16.54
C ALA A 350 7.63 8.59 15.83
N TYR A 351 6.78 9.61 15.83
CA TYR A 351 5.60 9.63 14.97
C TYR A 351 6.05 9.97 13.55
N TYR A 352 5.67 9.14 12.58
CA TYR A 352 5.80 9.49 11.17
C TYR A 352 4.81 10.62 10.87
N THR A 353 5.28 11.85 10.82
CA THR A 353 4.50 12.97 10.29
C THR A 353 4.48 12.82 8.78
N ARG A 354 3.31 12.55 8.19
CA ARG A 354 3.13 12.66 6.74
C ARG A 354 3.59 14.04 6.30
N THR A 355 4.26 14.11 5.16
CA THR A 355 4.67 15.35 4.52
C THR A 355 3.44 16.16 4.11
N GLU A 356 2.88 16.90 5.04
CA GLU A 356 2.46 18.26 4.73
C GLU A 356 3.71 19.14 4.88
N ILE A 357 3.77 20.22 4.09
CA ILE A 357 4.89 21.17 3.94
C ILE A 357 5.81 20.87 2.75
N THR A 358 5.39 21.38 1.59
CA THR A 358 6.20 22.36 0.83
C THR A 358 5.25 23.26 0.03
N GLU A 359 4.93 24.41 0.61
CA GLU A 359 4.99 25.69 -0.14
C GLU A 359 6.36 26.31 0.16
#